data_AF-A0A7S6SBJ1-F1
#
_entry.id   AF-A0A7S6SBJ1-F1
#
_cell.length_a   1.000
_cell.length_b   1.000
_cell.length_c   1.000
_cell.angle_alpha   90.00
_cell.angle_beta   90.00
_cell.angle_gamma   90.00
#
_symmetry.space_group_name_H-M   'P 1'
#
loop_
_entity.id
_entity.type
_entity.pdbx_description
1 polymer ?
#
loop_
_entity_poly.entity_id
_entity_poly.type
_entity_poly.pdbx_seq_one_letter_code
_entity_poly.pdbx_strand_id
1 'polypeptide(L)'
;MKNLLLLALFSGSIMVATAAEEKVPPPPESKPDIELTCDEADARIAKYRDANNELKAKLDGIRADILKAEGDLTTAVSDIKKCNDDIYAQVSASEAEVNAFREALGRIEGRVREMQRLTNDQLADRRADVIQLDKDFRQLVGQRLAALPEFYDRINALGRDIKGLYREHSRPPGYTVGTWAENKDCLWNISGRSEIYADPHQWPKIWLANTDKIKNPDVIQPGWVLNIPPKGPKSDEEMKAERRYWRKKKAEIQAAQAAATETPQSTAAPATSETGK
;
A
#
# COMPACT_ATOMS: atom_id res chain seq x y z
N MET A 1 2.46 55.01 55.21
CA MET A 1 3.54 55.87 55.74
C MET A 1 4.61 55.95 54.66
N LYS A 2 4.99 57.08 54.05
CA LYS A 2 4.74 58.50 54.27
C LYS A 2 4.67 59.17 52.89
N ASN A 3 3.68 60.04 52.72
CA ASN A 3 3.67 61.09 51.71
C ASN A 3 4.84 62.05 51.98
N LEU A 4 5.49 62.57 50.93
CA LEU A 4 5.97 63.94 50.99
C LEU A 4 5.85 64.61 49.62
N LEU A 5 4.99 65.62 49.64
CA LEU A 5 4.65 66.58 48.61
C LEU A 5 5.67 67.72 48.71
N LEU A 6 6.28 68.15 47.60
CA LEU A 6 7.04 69.40 47.57
C LEU A 6 6.93 70.11 46.22
N LEU A 7 6.72 71.42 46.37
CA LEU A 7 6.16 72.40 45.45
C LEU A 7 6.88 72.55 44.10
N ALA A 8 6.07 72.88 43.10
CA ALA A 8 6.46 73.52 41.85
C ALA A 8 7.15 74.88 42.11
N LEU A 9 8.32 75.08 41.50
CA LEU A 9 8.90 76.39 41.25
C LEU A 9 9.18 76.50 39.75
N PHE A 10 8.33 77.29 39.12
CA PHE A 10 8.45 77.78 37.74
C PHE A 10 9.63 78.77 37.73
N SER A 11 10.79 78.37 37.23
CA SER A 11 11.88 79.29 36.90
C SER A 11 12.45 78.88 35.55
N GLY A 12 12.32 79.78 34.58
CA GLY A 12 12.61 79.55 33.17
C GLY A 12 13.98 78.93 32.94
N SER A 13 13.97 77.70 32.41
CA SER A 13 15.14 77.13 31.76
C SER A 13 15.19 77.67 30.34
N ILE A 14 16.10 78.60 30.13
CA ILE A 14 16.63 78.98 28.82
C ILE A 14 16.96 77.68 28.09
N MET A 15 16.29 77.43 26.96
CA MET A 15 16.74 76.42 26.00
C MET A 15 18.14 76.80 25.56
N VAL A 16 19.16 76.15 26.13
CA VAL A 16 20.46 76.04 25.49
C VAL A 16 20.22 75.11 24.31
N ALA A 17 20.10 75.69 23.12
CA ALA A 17 20.18 74.95 21.87
C ALA A 17 21.52 74.22 21.86
N THR A 18 21.49 72.92 22.13
CA THR A 18 22.61 72.03 21.84
C THR A 18 22.83 72.10 20.33
N ALA A 19 23.96 72.68 19.91
CA ALA A 19 24.41 72.61 18.54
C ALA A 19 24.41 71.14 18.12
N ALA A 20 23.52 70.77 17.20
CA ALA A 20 23.58 69.49 16.53
C ALA A 20 24.82 69.55 15.65
N GLU A 21 25.83 68.76 15.99
CA GLU A 21 27.01 68.55 15.17
C GLU A 21 26.56 67.99 13.81
N GLU A 22 26.75 68.78 12.75
CA GLU A 22 26.35 68.45 11.38
C GLU A 22 27.23 67.31 10.87
N LYS A 23 26.87 66.06 11.23
CA LYS A 23 27.57 64.87 10.74
C LYS A 23 27.44 64.79 9.22
N VAL A 24 28.58 64.90 8.54
CA VAL A 24 28.67 64.66 7.09
C VAL A 24 28.08 63.27 6.77
N PRO A 25 27.11 63.17 5.86
CA PRO A 25 26.50 61.89 5.51
C PRO A 25 27.53 60.97 4.86
N PRO A 26 27.44 59.63 5.05
CA PRO A 26 28.40 58.71 4.50
C PRO A 26 28.38 58.78 2.95
N PRO A 27 29.56 58.86 2.30
CA PRO A 27 29.69 58.98 0.86
C PRO A 27 29.16 57.72 0.13
N PRO A 28 28.59 57.86 -1.08
CA PRO A 28 28.02 56.74 -1.83
C PRO A 28 29.06 55.65 -2.12
N GLU A 29 28.66 54.38 -2.05
CA GLU A 29 29.56 53.22 -2.16
C GLU A 29 30.35 53.17 -3.47
N SER A 30 29.88 53.84 -4.52
CA SER A 30 30.54 53.94 -5.83
C SER A 30 31.73 54.89 -5.88
N LYS A 31 31.92 55.76 -4.87
CA LYS A 31 33.04 56.72 -4.83
C LYS A 31 34.30 56.02 -4.33
N PRO A 32 35.40 55.95 -5.11
CA PRO A 32 36.62 55.25 -4.72
C PRO A 32 37.30 55.94 -3.52
N ASP A 33 37.92 55.16 -2.66
CA ASP A 33 38.42 55.64 -1.35
C ASP A 33 39.49 56.74 -1.45
N ILE A 34 40.22 56.81 -2.58
CA ILE A 34 41.26 57.80 -2.85
C ILE A 34 40.66 59.20 -3.09
N GLU A 35 39.38 59.29 -3.48
CA GLU A 35 38.68 60.53 -3.78
C GLU A 35 37.86 61.06 -2.60
N LEU A 36 37.94 60.40 -1.43
CA LEU A 36 37.24 60.82 -0.22
C LEU A 36 37.95 61.99 0.44
N THR A 37 37.16 62.98 0.86
CA THR A 37 37.63 63.96 1.84
C THR A 37 37.78 63.32 3.21
N CYS A 38 38.56 63.92 4.13
CA CYS A 38 38.76 63.37 5.47
C CYS A 38 37.43 63.15 6.21
N ASP A 39 36.50 64.10 6.13
CA ASP A 39 35.20 64.00 6.80
C ASP A 39 34.32 62.89 6.18
N GLU A 40 34.34 62.74 4.85
CA GLU A 40 33.64 61.65 4.16
C GLU A 40 34.25 60.27 4.47
N ALA A 41 35.59 60.20 4.61
CA ALA A 41 36.29 58.98 4.99
C ALA A 41 35.94 58.57 6.43
N ASP A 42 35.90 59.53 7.37
CA ASP A 42 35.48 59.28 8.75
C ASP A 42 34.02 58.84 8.84
N ALA A 43 33.13 59.44 8.05
CA ALA A 43 31.73 59.03 7.94
C ALA A 43 31.57 57.60 7.38
N ARG A 44 32.39 57.21 6.39
CA ARG A 44 32.41 55.84 5.83
C ARG A 44 32.96 54.83 6.84
N ILE A 45 34.03 55.17 7.56
CA ILE A 45 34.58 54.32 8.64
C ILE A 45 33.55 54.11 9.74
N ALA A 46 32.83 55.16 10.16
CA ALA A 46 31.77 55.07 11.14
C ALA A 46 30.64 54.13 10.67
N LYS A 47 30.16 54.27 9.42
CA LYS A 47 29.16 53.37 8.83
C LYS A 47 29.59 51.91 8.91
N TYR A 48 30.81 51.58 8.50
CA TYR A 48 31.30 50.21 8.55
C TYR A 48 31.51 49.70 9.98
N ARG A 49 31.94 50.57 10.89
CA ARG A 49 32.06 50.23 12.32
C ARG A 49 30.70 49.87 12.91
N ASP A 50 29.68 50.65 12.63
CA ASP A 50 28.31 50.42 13.11
C ASP A 50 27.73 49.14 12.50
N ALA A 51 27.90 48.93 11.19
CA ALA A 51 27.49 47.70 10.52
C ALA A 51 28.20 46.46 11.09
N ASN A 52 29.51 46.54 11.35
CA ASN A 52 30.27 45.47 11.99
C ASN A 52 29.78 45.19 13.42
N ASN A 53 29.46 46.23 14.19
CA ASN A 53 28.91 46.08 15.54
C ASN A 53 27.53 45.42 15.51
N GLU A 54 26.66 45.81 14.58
CA GLU A 54 25.34 45.23 14.40
C GLU A 54 25.43 43.75 13.99
N LEU A 55 26.26 43.43 12.99
CA LEU A 55 26.50 42.06 12.56
C LEU A 55 27.07 41.19 13.68
N LYS A 56 27.99 41.75 14.49
CA LYS A 56 28.54 41.06 15.67
C LYS A 56 27.45 40.79 16.71
N ALA A 57 26.60 41.76 17.02
CA ALA A 57 25.48 41.58 17.95
C ALA A 57 24.49 40.51 17.45
N LYS A 58 24.17 40.49 16.15
CA LYS A 58 23.34 39.45 15.52
C LYS A 58 23.98 38.07 15.64
N LEU A 59 25.27 37.97 15.38
CA LEU A 59 26.03 36.72 15.44
C LEU A 59 26.10 36.18 16.87
N ASP A 60 26.32 37.05 17.87
CA ASP A 60 26.29 36.64 19.28
C ASP A 60 24.89 36.22 19.73
N GLY A 61 23.84 36.88 19.22
CA GLY A 61 22.44 36.46 19.42
C GLY A 61 22.15 35.07 18.86
N ILE A 62 22.51 34.82 17.60
CA ILE A 62 22.33 33.51 16.95
C ILE A 62 23.11 32.42 17.72
N ARG A 63 24.32 32.72 18.20
CA ARG A 63 25.10 31.78 19.01
C ARG A 63 24.39 31.43 20.32
N ALA A 64 23.80 32.41 21.00
CA ALA A 64 23.01 32.17 22.20
C ALA A 64 21.77 31.32 21.91
N ASP A 65 21.08 31.58 20.80
CA ASP A 65 19.92 30.79 20.37
C ASP A 65 20.29 29.34 20.03
N ILE A 66 21.44 29.11 19.38
CA ILE A 66 21.96 27.76 19.11
C ILE A 66 22.21 27.01 20.43
N LEU A 67 22.93 27.63 21.37
CA LEU A 67 23.23 27.01 22.67
C LEU A 67 21.95 26.68 23.44
N LYS A 68 20.95 27.57 23.38
CA LYS A 68 19.63 27.32 23.97
C LYS A 68 18.94 26.14 23.30
N ALA A 69 18.91 26.10 21.97
CA ALA A 69 18.28 25.01 21.22
C ALA A 69 18.95 23.65 21.48
N GLU A 70 20.28 23.61 21.60
CA GLU A 70 21.03 22.40 22.00
C GLU A 70 20.68 21.94 23.42
N GLY A 71 20.53 22.88 24.35
CA GLY A 71 20.08 22.60 25.72
C GLY A 71 18.65 22.07 25.76
N ASP A 72 17.73 22.72 25.05
CA ASP A 72 16.33 22.31 24.95
C ASP A 72 16.20 20.91 24.30
N LEU A 73 16.99 20.63 23.25
CA LEU A 73 17.06 19.32 22.61
C LEU A 73 17.53 18.24 23.59
N THR A 74 18.59 18.52 24.36
CA THR A 74 19.14 17.58 25.35
C THR A 74 18.10 17.25 26.43
N THR A 75 17.41 18.27 26.94
CA THR A 75 16.32 18.11 27.90
C THR A 75 15.17 17.27 27.30
N ALA A 76 14.70 17.62 26.11
CA ALA A 76 13.61 16.91 25.44
C ALA A 76 13.95 15.42 25.21
N VAL A 77 15.18 15.11 24.77
CA VAL A 77 15.65 13.72 24.60
C VAL A 77 15.66 12.98 25.94
N SER A 78 16.12 13.62 27.01
CA SER A 78 16.10 13.01 28.36
C SER A 78 14.68 12.73 28.83
N ASP A 79 13.75 13.66 28.63
CA ASP A 79 12.37 13.52 29.07
C ASP A 79 11.59 12.49 28.26
N ILE A 80 11.84 12.39 26.94
CA ILE A 80 11.32 11.30 26.11
C ILE A 80 11.84 9.95 26.62
N LYS A 81 13.13 9.85 26.94
CA LYS A 81 13.70 8.60 27.48
C LYS A 81 13.01 8.20 28.78
N LYS A 82 12.83 9.13 29.74
CA LYS A 82 12.13 8.85 30.99
C LYS A 82 10.68 8.39 30.74
N CYS A 83 9.95 9.08 29.86
CA CYS A 83 8.59 8.70 29.49
C CYS A 83 8.53 7.27 28.92
N ASN A 84 9.46 6.91 28.04
CA ASN A 84 9.54 5.55 27.50
C ASN A 84 9.89 4.52 28.58
N ASP A 85 10.85 4.82 29.46
CA ASP A 85 11.23 3.95 30.57
C ASP A 85 10.04 3.71 31.52
N ASP A 86 9.24 4.75 31.80
CA ASP A 86 8.02 4.65 32.60
C ASP A 86 6.96 3.78 31.92
N ILE A 87 6.74 3.94 30.61
CA ILE A 87 5.82 3.12 29.82
C ILE A 87 6.26 1.64 29.83
N TYR A 88 7.56 1.38 29.63
CA TYR A 88 8.09 0.02 29.68
C TYR A 88 7.95 -0.59 31.07
N ALA A 89 8.12 0.19 32.13
CA ALA A 89 7.88 -0.24 33.50
C ALA A 89 6.41 -0.64 33.73
N GLN A 90 5.42 0.06 33.14
CA GLN A 90 4.00 -0.31 33.27
C GLN A 90 3.68 -1.69 32.69
N VAL A 91 4.38 -2.09 31.63
CA VAL A 91 4.21 -3.43 31.03
C VAL A 91 5.21 -4.45 31.58
N SER A 92 6.06 -4.07 32.55
CA SER A 92 7.18 -4.86 33.06
C SER A 92 8.16 -5.30 31.97
N ALA A 93 8.41 -4.45 30.96
CA ALA A 93 9.35 -4.71 29.86
C ALA A 93 10.72 -4.12 30.14
N SER A 94 11.75 -4.87 29.76
CA SER A 94 13.09 -4.33 29.58
C SER A 94 13.25 -3.74 28.18
N GLU A 95 14.14 -2.75 28.04
CA GLU A 95 14.50 -2.18 26.74
C GLU A 95 14.99 -3.25 25.75
N ALA A 96 15.71 -4.27 26.24
CA ALA A 96 16.17 -5.39 25.43
C ALA A 96 15.02 -6.21 24.85
N GLU A 97 13.97 -6.50 25.63
CA GLU A 97 12.78 -7.20 25.15
C GLU A 97 12.01 -6.37 24.12
N VAL A 98 11.89 -5.05 24.36
CA VAL A 98 11.25 -4.12 23.42
C VAL A 98 12.00 -4.06 22.10
N ASN A 99 13.33 -3.98 22.14
CA ASN A 99 14.18 -4.00 20.95
C ASN A 99 14.04 -5.33 20.20
N ALA A 100 14.05 -6.47 20.89
CA ALA A 100 13.83 -7.78 20.29
C ALA A 100 12.43 -7.90 19.64
N PHE A 101 11.40 -7.33 20.27
CA PHE A 101 10.05 -7.26 19.70
C PHE A 101 10.02 -6.39 18.45
N ARG A 102 10.67 -5.23 18.48
CA ARG A 102 10.77 -4.31 17.34
C ARG A 102 11.42 -4.99 16.13
N GLU A 103 12.49 -5.74 16.36
CA GLU A 103 13.15 -6.54 15.32
C GLU A 103 12.25 -7.68 14.79
N ALA A 104 11.58 -8.40 15.69
CA ALA A 104 10.67 -9.48 15.30
C ALA A 104 9.50 -8.96 14.44
N LEU A 105 8.91 -7.83 14.83
CA LEU A 105 7.89 -7.14 14.06
C LEU A 105 8.45 -6.71 12.69
N GLY A 106 9.65 -6.13 12.66
CA GLY A 106 10.32 -5.74 11.41
C GLY A 106 10.58 -6.91 10.45
N ARG A 107 10.92 -8.10 10.97
CA ARG A 107 11.07 -9.32 10.16
C ARG A 107 9.75 -9.75 9.52
N ILE A 108 8.65 -9.71 10.27
CA ILE A 108 7.31 -10.05 9.75
C ILE A 108 6.87 -9.01 8.72
N GLU A 109 7.04 -7.72 8.99
CA GLU A 109 6.78 -6.63 8.03
C GLU A 109 7.60 -6.79 6.74
N GLY A 110 8.84 -7.27 6.83
CA GLY A 110 9.68 -7.60 5.68
C GLY A 110 9.08 -8.72 4.84
N ARG A 111 8.71 -9.84 5.47
CA ARG A 111 8.09 -10.99 4.80
C ARG A 111 6.74 -10.64 4.15
N VAL A 112 5.91 -9.84 4.82
CA VAL A 112 4.65 -9.37 4.24
C VAL A 112 4.90 -8.53 2.99
N ARG A 113 5.84 -7.59 3.03
CA ARG A 113 6.19 -6.77 1.85
C ARG A 113 6.75 -7.60 0.70
N GLU A 114 7.47 -8.68 0.99
CA GLU A 114 7.92 -9.62 -0.05
C GLU A 114 6.71 -10.33 -0.69
N MET A 115 5.80 -10.86 0.12
CA MET A 115 4.61 -11.56 -0.36
C MET A 115 3.65 -10.66 -1.13
N GLN A 116 3.50 -9.40 -0.72
CA GLN A 116 2.69 -8.40 -1.44
C GLN A 116 3.22 -8.07 -2.84
N ARG A 117 4.48 -8.36 -3.15
CA ARG A 117 5.06 -8.16 -4.48
C ARG A 117 4.85 -9.34 -5.42
N LEU A 118 4.43 -10.49 -4.91
CA LEU A 118 4.17 -11.68 -5.71
C LEU A 118 2.87 -11.53 -6.48
N THR A 119 2.79 -12.17 -7.64
CA THR A 119 1.52 -12.28 -8.37
C THR A 119 0.58 -13.27 -7.68
N ASN A 120 -0.71 -13.19 -8.01
CA ASN A 120 -1.73 -14.08 -7.42
C ASN A 120 -1.40 -15.56 -7.60
N ASP A 121 -0.86 -15.97 -8.76
CA ASP A 121 -0.47 -17.35 -9.02
C ASP A 121 0.72 -17.78 -8.14
N GLN A 122 1.75 -16.93 -8.00
CA GLN A 122 2.91 -17.22 -7.16
C GLN A 122 2.56 -17.27 -5.67
N LEU A 123 1.62 -16.43 -5.24
CA LEU A 123 1.12 -16.44 -3.87
C LEU A 123 0.33 -17.73 -3.57
N ALA A 124 -0.24 -18.38 -4.60
CA ALA A 124 -0.95 -19.65 -4.46
C ALA A 124 -0.04 -20.79 -4.05
N ASP A 125 1.09 -20.87 -4.73
CA ASP A 125 2.11 -21.87 -4.45
C ASP A 125 2.72 -21.66 -3.04
N ARG A 126 2.71 -20.41 -2.54
CA ARG A 126 3.23 -20.03 -1.21
C ARG A 126 2.16 -19.90 -0.12
N ARG A 127 1.00 -20.51 -0.30
CA ARG A 127 -0.09 -20.45 0.71
C ARG A 127 0.33 -20.91 2.11
N ALA A 128 1.17 -21.94 2.18
CA ALA A 128 1.68 -22.45 3.46
C ALA A 128 2.50 -21.38 4.20
N ASP A 129 3.27 -20.57 3.47
CA ASP A 129 4.10 -19.51 4.05
C ASP A 129 3.24 -18.37 4.60
N VAL A 130 2.15 -18.01 3.92
CA VAL A 130 1.19 -17.00 4.40
C VAL A 130 0.48 -17.47 5.67
N ILE A 131 0.15 -18.76 5.77
CA ILE A 131 -0.42 -19.36 6.99
C ILE A 131 0.60 -19.31 8.13
N GLN A 132 1.85 -19.66 7.85
CA GLN A 132 2.91 -19.58 8.86
C GLN A 132 3.13 -18.13 9.30
N LEU A 133 3.12 -17.18 8.37
CA LEU A 133 3.26 -15.76 8.65
C LEU A 133 2.15 -15.22 9.54
N ASP A 134 0.89 -15.62 9.30
CA ASP A 134 -0.25 -15.26 10.16
C ASP A 134 -0.11 -15.87 11.57
N LYS A 135 0.39 -17.11 11.68
CA LYS A 135 0.69 -17.73 12.98
C LYS A 135 1.78 -16.99 13.73
N ASP A 136 2.90 -16.69 13.06
CA ASP A 136 4.03 -15.96 13.63
C ASP A 136 3.56 -14.57 14.12
N PHE A 137 2.73 -13.89 13.31
CA PHE A 137 2.12 -12.61 13.69
C PHE A 137 1.20 -12.72 14.90
N ARG A 138 0.30 -13.71 14.94
CA ARG A 138 -0.59 -13.93 16.10
C ARG A 138 0.18 -14.24 17.37
N GLN A 139 1.26 -15.02 17.26
CA GLN A 139 2.14 -15.30 18.39
C GLN A 139 2.82 -14.02 18.89
N LEU A 140 3.25 -13.15 17.98
CA LEU A 140 3.84 -11.86 18.32
C LEU A 140 2.82 -10.94 19.02
N VAL A 141 1.62 -10.80 18.46
CA VAL A 141 0.54 -9.95 19.02
C VAL A 141 0.02 -10.49 20.36
N GLY A 142 0.15 -11.78 20.61
CA GLY A 142 -0.17 -12.39 21.90
C GLY A 142 0.80 -12.04 23.04
N GLN A 143 1.95 -11.41 22.75
CA GLN A 143 2.90 -10.98 23.77
C GLN A 143 2.45 -9.66 24.41
N ARG A 144 2.76 -9.47 25.71
CA ARG A 144 2.43 -8.22 26.45
C ARG A 144 2.97 -6.95 25.78
N LEU A 145 4.10 -7.06 25.07
CA LEU A 145 4.75 -5.94 24.41
C LEU A 145 3.93 -5.39 23.23
N ALA A 146 3.03 -6.18 22.65
CA ALA A 146 2.14 -5.73 21.59
C ALA A 146 1.17 -4.62 22.03
N ALA A 147 0.94 -4.47 23.34
CA ALA A 147 0.11 -3.40 23.89
C ALA A 147 0.82 -2.03 23.94
N LEU A 148 2.12 -1.97 23.65
CA LEU A 148 2.87 -0.72 23.66
C LEU A 148 2.39 0.22 22.54
N PRO A 149 2.20 1.53 22.82
CA PRO A 149 1.70 2.49 21.83
C PRO A 149 2.54 2.56 20.55
N GLU A 150 3.86 2.41 20.64
CA GLU A 150 4.77 2.47 19.49
C GLU A 150 4.52 1.36 18.44
N PHE A 151 3.89 0.25 18.84
CA PHE A 151 3.62 -0.88 17.95
C PHE A 151 2.18 -0.94 17.47
N TYR A 152 1.26 -0.22 18.11
CA TYR A 152 -0.18 -0.33 17.86
C TYR A 152 -0.53 -0.12 16.38
N ASP A 153 -0.11 1.00 15.80
CA ASP A 153 -0.42 1.33 14.40
C ASP A 153 0.23 0.35 13.43
N ARG A 154 1.46 -0.06 13.72
CA ARG A 154 2.23 -1.03 12.91
C ARG A 154 1.57 -2.40 12.92
N ILE A 155 1.21 -2.92 14.08
CA ILE A 155 0.50 -4.20 14.25
C ILE A 155 -0.84 -4.16 13.51
N ASN A 156 -1.59 -3.07 13.63
CA ASN A 156 -2.88 -2.93 12.95
C ASN A 156 -2.74 -2.87 11.43
N ALA A 157 -1.76 -2.13 10.92
CA ALA A 157 -1.44 -2.11 9.49
C ALA A 157 -1.04 -3.51 9.00
N LEU A 158 -0.13 -4.16 9.71
CA LEU A 158 0.36 -5.49 9.37
C LEU A 158 -0.75 -6.54 9.37
N GLY A 159 -1.65 -6.50 10.35
CA GLY A 159 -2.81 -7.39 10.39
C GLY A 159 -3.77 -7.18 9.22
N ARG A 160 -3.95 -5.94 8.74
CA ARG A 160 -4.72 -5.66 7.52
C ARG A 160 -4.02 -6.21 6.29
N ASP A 161 -2.71 -6.03 6.18
CA ASP A 161 -1.92 -6.49 5.05
C ASP A 161 -1.91 -8.02 4.95
N ILE A 162 -1.68 -8.72 6.06
CA ILE A 162 -1.75 -10.20 6.11
C ILE A 162 -3.15 -10.69 5.70
N LYS A 163 -4.21 -10.03 6.16
CA LYS A 163 -5.58 -10.35 5.74
C LYS A 163 -5.82 -10.08 4.25
N GLY A 164 -5.17 -9.07 3.69
CA GLY A 164 -5.16 -8.77 2.26
C GLY A 164 -4.60 -9.93 1.43
N LEU A 165 -3.48 -10.51 1.88
CA LEU A 165 -2.85 -11.68 1.23
C LEU A 165 -3.82 -12.88 1.12
N TYR A 166 -4.75 -13.05 2.07
CA TYR A 166 -5.80 -14.09 1.97
C TYR A 166 -6.96 -13.73 1.03
N ARG A 167 -7.29 -12.45 0.89
CA ARG A 167 -8.43 -11.99 0.07
C ARG A 167 -8.14 -12.10 -1.42
N GLU A 168 -6.92 -11.82 -1.84
CA GLU A 168 -6.49 -12.04 -3.24
C GLU A 168 -6.45 -13.51 -3.62
N HIS A 169 -6.37 -14.39 -2.61
CA HIS A 169 -6.39 -15.84 -2.77
C HIS A 169 -7.78 -16.49 -2.74
N SER A 170 -8.83 -15.71 -2.48
CA SER A 170 -10.19 -16.23 -2.39
C SER A 170 -10.86 -16.30 -3.77
N ARG A 171 -10.29 -17.09 -4.69
CA ARG A 171 -10.78 -17.40 -6.05
C ARG A 171 -11.03 -16.16 -6.93
N PRO A 172 -10.66 -16.15 -8.23
CA PRO A 172 -11.32 -15.21 -9.14
C PRO A 172 -12.84 -15.41 -9.02
N PRO A 173 -13.65 -14.33 -9.04
CA PRO A 173 -15.09 -14.44 -8.96
C PRO A 173 -15.54 -15.47 -9.98
N GLY A 174 -16.29 -16.48 -9.53
CA GLY A 174 -16.68 -17.58 -10.38
C GLY A 174 -17.30 -17.05 -11.68
N TYR A 175 -16.96 -17.67 -12.81
CA TYR A 175 -17.48 -17.26 -14.09
C TYR A 175 -18.98 -17.56 -14.13
N THR A 176 -19.79 -16.52 -14.34
CA THR A 176 -21.23 -16.71 -14.55
C THR A 176 -21.46 -17.07 -16.00
N VAL A 177 -21.95 -18.30 -16.23
CA VAL A 177 -22.27 -18.79 -17.57
C VAL A 177 -23.35 -17.91 -18.19
N GLY A 178 -23.04 -17.30 -19.32
CA GLY A 178 -24.01 -16.53 -20.11
C GLY A 178 -24.90 -17.43 -20.96
N THR A 179 -25.76 -16.81 -21.74
CA THR A 179 -26.60 -17.55 -22.69
C THR A 179 -25.78 -18.01 -23.91
N TRP A 180 -26.18 -19.12 -24.53
CA TRP A 180 -25.57 -19.59 -25.77
C TRP A 180 -25.72 -18.56 -26.90
N ALA A 181 -26.83 -17.81 -26.92
CA ALA A 181 -27.13 -16.82 -27.94
C ALA A 181 -26.18 -15.61 -27.88
N GLU A 182 -25.82 -15.14 -26.68
CA GLU A 182 -24.97 -13.96 -26.50
C GLU A 182 -23.49 -14.31 -26.48
N ASN A 183 -23.11 -15.28 -25.65
CA ASN A 183 -21.72 -15.52 -25.30
C ASN A 183 -21.15 -16.81 -25.91
N LYS A 184 -22.00 -17.67 -26.50
CA LYS A 184 -21.64 -19.02 -26.97
C LYS A 184 -20.87 -19.79 -25.91
N ASP A 185 -21.30 -19.66 -24.66
CA ASP A 185 -20.58 -20.22 -23.53
C ASP A 185 -20.66 -21.74 -23.54
N CYS A 186 -19.49 -22.35 -23.67
CA CYS A 186 -19.22 -23.75 -23.38
C CYS A 186 -17.88 -23.81 -22.64
N LEU A 187 -17.58 -24.91 -21.95
CA LEU A 187 -16.35 -25.02 -21.18
C LEU A 187 -15.09 -24.72 -22.01
N TRP A 188 -15.10 -25.07 -23.29
CA TRP A 188 -14.04 -24.79 -24.26
C TRP A 188 -13.88 -23.30 -24.59
N ASN A 189 -14.98 -22.59 -24.82
CA ASN A 189 -14.93 -21.16 -25.14
C ASN A 189 -14.60 -20.34 -23.90
N ILE A 190 -15.12 -20.75 -22.73
CA ILE A 190 -14.81 -20.12 -21.44
C ILE A 190 -13.30 -20.25 -21.16
N SER A 191 -12.70 -21.45 -21.28
CA SER A 191 -11.24 -21.61 -21.12
C SER A 191 -10.43 -20.83 -22.15
N GLY A 192 -10.95 -20.68 -23.38
CA GLY A 192 -10.32 -19.92 -24.46
C GLY A 192 -10.30 -18.40 -24.28
N ARG A 193 -11.11 -17.83 -23.37
CA ARG A 193 -11.13 -16.37 -23.12
C ARG A 193 -9.78 -15.90 -22.59
N SER A 194 -9.30 -14.75 -23.08
CA SER A 194 -8.04 -14.13 -22.65
C SER A 194 -8.02 -13.81 -21.16
N GLU A 195 -9.18 -13.48 -20.60
CA GLU A 195 -9.39 -13.18 -19.18
C GLU A 195 -9.35 -14.43 -18.27
N ILE A 196 -9.44 -15.63 -18.84
CA ILE A 196 -9.49 -16.89 -18.09
C ILE A 196 -8.18 -17.66 -18.23
N TYR A 197 -7.96 -18.39 -19.34
CA TYR A 197 -6.70 -19.11 -19.57
C TYR A 197 -5.99 -18.70 -20.86
N ALA A 198 -6.72 -18.09 -21.81
CA ALA A 198 -6.30 -17.91 -23.20
C ALA A 198 -5.95 -19.25 -23.91
N ASP A 199 -6.42 -20.38 -23.36
CA ASP A 199 -6.14 -21.72 -23.87
C ASP A 199 -7.41 -22.58 -23.77
N PRO A 200 -8.07 -22.84 -24.90
CA PRO A 200 -9.27 -23.67 -24.93
C PRO A 200 -9.05 -25.10 -24.38
N HIS A 201 -7.84 -25.65 -24.48
CA HIS A 201 -7.51 -27.00 -24.00
C HIS A 201 -7.49 -27.15 -22.48
N GLN A 202 -7.71 -26.06 -21.73
CA GLN A 202 -7.83 -26.05 -20.27
C GLN A 202 -9.27 -26.22 -19.76
N TRP A 203 -10.24 -26.45 -20.66
CA TRP A 203 -11.61 -26.77 -20.27
C TRP A 203 -11.75 -27.92 -19.24
N PRO A 204 -10.90 -28.98 -19.22
CA PRO A 204 -11.02 -30.05 -18.24
C PRO A 204 -10.79 -29.58 -16.79
N LYS A 205 -10.03 -28.48 -16.61
CA LYS A 205 -9.79 -27.87 -15.30
C LYS A 205 -11.09 -27.34 -14.70
N ILE A 206 -11.83 -26.58 -15.51
CA ILE A 206 -13.13 -26.02 -15.13
C ILE A 206 -14.11 -27.15 -14.84
N TRP A 207 -14.13 -28.20 -15.68
CA TRP A 207 -14.99 -29.35 -15.44
C TRP A 207 -14.70 -30.05 -14.11
N LEU A 208 -13.43 -30.42 -13.87
CA LEU A 208 -13.02 -31.16 -12.68
C LEU A 208 -13.33 -30.37 -11.39
N ALA A 209 -13.09 -29.06 -11.43
CA ALA A 209 -13.32 -28.15 -10.32
C ALA A 209 -14.80 -27.87 -10.01
N ASN A 210 -15.73 -28.28 -10.89
CA ASN A 210 -17.18 -28.08 -10.77
C ASN A 210 -17.97 -29.38 -10.98
N THR A 211 -17.39 -30.54 -10.68
CA THR A 211 -18.05 -31.86 -10.83
C THR A 211 -19.29 -32.04 -9.93
N ASP A 212 -19.46 -31.17 -8.93
CA ASP A 212 -20.67 -31.04 -8.13
C ASP A 212 -21.87 -30.55 -8.98
N LYS A 213 -21.65 -29.55 -9.85
CA LYS A 213 -22.68 -28.96 -10.73
C LYS A 213 -22.71 -29.59 -12.13
N ILE A 214 -21.54 -29.80 -12.72
CA ILE A 214 -21.38 -30.25 -14.11
C ILE A 214 -21.16 -31.77 -14.13
N LYS A 215 -22.24 -32.52 -14.31
CA LYS A 215 -22.14 -33.98 -14.54
C LYS A 215 -21.72 -34.32 -15.96
N ASN A 216 -22.23 -33.58 -16.94
CA ASN A 216 -21.86 -33.71 -18.34
C ASN A 216 -21.08 -32.47 -18.78
N PRO A 217 -19.80 -32.58 -19.19
CA PRO A 217 -19.00 -31.43 -19.61
C PRO A 217 -19.54 -30.71 -20.85
N ASP A 218 -20.38 -31.38 -21.67
CA ASP A 218 -21.00 -30.77 -22.85
C ASP A 218 -22.21 -29.89 -22.51
N VAL A 219 -22.69 -29.93 -21.26
CA VAL A 219 -23.92 -29.25 -20.84
C VAL A 219 -23.65 -28.35 -19.65
N ILE A 220 -23.70 -27.04 -19.90
CA ILE A 220 -23.70 -26.00 -18.86
C ILE A 220 -24.93 -25.11 -19.04
N GLN A 221 -25.50 -24.62 -17.93
CA GLN A 221 -26.70 -23.78 -17.98
C GLN A 221 -26.36 -22.31 -17.70
N PRO A 222 -27.05 -21.35 -18.35
CA PRO A 222 -26.92 -19.94 -18.04
C PRO A 222 -27.24 -19.64 -16.57
N GLY A 223 -26.50 -18.70 -15.98
CA GLY A 223 -26.61 -18.32 -14.56
C GLY A 223 -25.84 -19.22 -13.60
N TRP A 224 -25.21 -20.30 -14.06
CA TRP A 224 -24.30 -21.07 -13.21
C TRP A 224 -23.04 -20.27 -12.90
N VAL A 225 -22.72 -20.14 -11.62
CA VAL A 225 -21.45 -19.60 -11.15
C VAL A 225 -20.44 -20.75 -11.07
N LEU A 226 -19.55 -20.83 -12.05
CA LEU A 226 -18.51 -21.85 -12.14
C LEU A 226 -17.25 -21.38 -11.43
N ASN A 227 -16.67 -22.25 -10.61
CA ASN A 227 -15.34 -22.05 -10.08
C ASN A 227 -14.29 -22.17 -11.19
N ILE A 228 -13.44 -21.17 -11.36
CA ILE A 228 -12.34 -21.16 -12.32
C ILE A 228 -11.03 -21.34 -11.55
N PRO A 229 -10.35 -22.51 -11.65
CA PRO A 229 -9.01 -22.71 -11.11
C PRO A 229 -7.98 -21.71 -11.67
N PRO A 230 -6.82 -21.49 -11.01
CA PRO A 230 -5.76 -20.64 -11.54
C PRO A 230 -5.13 -21.20 -12.82
N LYS A 231 -4.46 -20.34 -13.58
CA LYS A 231 -3.74 -20.72 -14.81
C LYS A 231 -2.52 -21.55 -14.45
N GLY A 232 -2.30 -22.66 -15.16
CA GLY A 232 -1.15 -23.53 -14.90
C GLY A 232 -1.11 -24.74 -15.84
N PRO A 233 -0.13 -25.66 -15.68
CA PRO A 233 -0.13 -26.94 -16.37
C PRO A 233 -1.33 -27.81 -15.93
N LYS A 234 -1.74 -28.76 -16.77
CA LYS A 234 -2.79 -29.73 -16.42
C LYS A 234 -2.25 -30.76 -15.44
N SER A 235 -3.02 -31.06 -14.38
CA SER A 235 -2.69 -32.16 -13.46
C SER A 235 -2.90 -33.52 -14.12
N ASP A 236 -2.30 -34.57 -13.54
CA ASP A 236 -2.50 -35.95 -14.00
C ASP A 236 -3.98 -36.36 -13.98
N GLU A 237 -4.75 -35.85 -13.03
CA GLU A 237 -6.19 -36.12 -12.91
C GLU A 237 -6.99 -35.45 -14.03
N GLU A 238 -6.67 -34.19 -14.34
CA GLU A 238 -7.28 -33.42 -15.42
C GLU A 238 -6.99 -34.05 -16.79
N MET A 239 -5.74 -34.48 -17.02
CA MET A 239 -5.37 -35.21 -18.24
C MET A 239 -6.09 -36.55 -18.35
N LYS A 240 -6.21 -37.31 -17.25
CA LYS A 240 -6.98 -38.57 -17.24
C LYS A 240 -8.46 -38.32 -17.51
N ALA A 241 -9.05 -37.26 -16.94
CA ALA A 241 -10.44 -36.88 -17.15
C ALA A 241 -10.71 -36.53 -18.61
N GLU A 242 -9.85 -35.71 -19.22
CA GLU A 242 -9.91 -35.36 -20.65
C GLU A 242 -9.84 -36.61 -21.54
N ARG A 243 -8.89 -37.53 -21.28
CA ARG A 243 -8.76 -38.78 -22.04
C ARG A 243 -10.02 -39.65 -21.92
N ARG A 244 -10.59 -39.75 -20.71
CA ARG A 244 -11.85 -40.51 -20.49
C ARG A 244 -13.01 -39.91 -21.27
N TYR A 245 -13.14 -38.58 -21.27
CA TYR A 245 -14.16 -37.87 -22.03
C TYR A 245 -14.03 -38.18 -23.54
N TRP A 246 -12.85 -37.99 -24.12
CA TRP A 246 -12.64 -38.25 -25.54
C TRP A 246 -12.84 -39.71 -25.94
N ARG A 247 -12.49 -40.65 -25.06
CA ARG A 247 -12.77 -42.08 -25.27
C ARG A 247 -14.27 -42.35 -25.36
N LYS A 248 -15.04 -41.78 -24.43
CA LYS A 248 -16.51 -41.90 -24.42
C LYS A 248 -17.11 -41.26 -25.67
N LYS A 249 -16.67 -40.04 -26.02
CA LYS A 249 -17.14 -39.30 -27.19
C LYS A 249 -16.86 -40.04 -28.50
N LYS A 250 -15.66 -40.62 -28.65
CA LYS A 250 -15.32 -41.44 -29.83
C LYS A 250 -16.23 -42.67 -29.95
N ALA A 251 -16.49 -43.36 -28.85
CA ALA A 251 -17.41 -44.50 -28.84
C ALA A 251 -18.85 -44.08 -29.20
N GLU A 252 -19.33 -42.94 -28.67
CA GLU A 252 -20.64 -42.38 -29.01
C GLU A 252 -20.73 -42.00 -30.50
N ILE A 253 -19.68 -41.40 -31.07
CA ILE A 253 -19.61 -41.07 -32.50
C ILE A 253 -19.64 -42.34 -33.36
N GLN A 254 -18.85 -43.36 -33.00
CA GLN A 254 -18.82 -44.63 -33.72
C GLN A 254 -20.17 -45.36 -33.66
N ALA A 255 -20.81 -45.37 -32.50
CA ALA A 255 -22.14 -45.96 -32.33
C ALA A 255 -23.21 -45.19 -33.14
N ALA A 256 -23.14 -43.86 -33.16
CA ALA A 256 -24.05 -43.04 -33.96
C ALA A 256 -23.84 -43.25 -35.47
N GLN A 257 -22.60 -43.40 -35.93
CA GLN A 257 -22.27 -43.71 -37.32
C GLN A 257 -22.75 -45.11 -37.71
N ALA A 258 -22.59 -46.12 -36.84
CA ALA A 258 -23.13 -47.46 -37.05
C ALA A 258 -24.67 -47.44 -37.17
N ALA A 259 -25.35 -46.77 -36.24
CA ALA A 259 -26.81 -46.64 -36.26
C ALA A 259 -27.34 -45.88 -37.50
N ALA A 260 -26.62 -44.86 -37.97
CA ALA A 260 -26.98 -44.12 -39.19
C ALA A 260 -26.80 -44.96 -40.47
N THR A 261 -25.94 -45.99 -40.44
CA THR A 261 -25.70 -46.88 -41.59
C THR A 261 -26.73 -48.03 -41.65
N GLU A 262 -27.42 -48.32 -40.55
CA GLU A 262 -28.39 -49.43 -40.42
C GLU A 262 -29.86 -49.03 -40.66
N THR A 263 -30.17 -47.87 -41.26
CA THR A 263 -31.56 -47.47 -41.58
C THR A 263 -31.92 -47.79 -43.05
N PRO A 264 -32.54 -48.94 -43.40
CA PRO A 264 -33.04 -49.18 -44.76
C PRO A 264 -34.40 -48.52 -45.01
N GLN A 265 -34.54 -47.88 -46.18
CA GLN A 265 -35.83 -47.47 -46.75
C GLN A 265 -36.73 -48.70 -46.93
N SER A 266 -37.88 -48.73 -46.25
CA SER A 266 -39.01 -49.58 -46.63
C SER A 266 -40.33 -48.95 -46.16
N THR A 267 -41.04 -48.33 -47.11
CA THR A 267 -42.50 -48.41 -47.18
C THR A 267 -42.88 -48.39 -48.66
N ALA A 268 -42.90 -49.58 -49.27
CA ALA A 268 -43.66 -49.83 -50.50
C ALA A 268 -45.16 -49.89 -50.14
N ALA A 269 -45.96 -49.26 -50.99
CA ALA A 269 -47.42 -49.23 -50.94
C ALA A 269 -48.07 -50.62 -50.93
N PRO A 270 -49.38 -50.69 -50.57
CA PRO A 270 -50.28 -51.52 -51.35
C PRO A 270 -51.51 -50.76 -51.83
N ALA A 271 -51.82 -50.96 -53.11
CA ALA A 271 -53.11 -50.66 -53.71
C ALA A 271 -54.18 -51.61 -53.17
N THR A 272 -55.41 -51.11 -52.98
CA THR A 272 -56.63 -51.92 -53.10
C THR A 272 -57.74 -51.07 -53.70
N SER A 273 -58.27 -51.59 -54.81
CA SER A 273 -59.52 -51.26 -55.45
C SER A 273 -60.71 -51.68 -54.59
N GLU A 274 -61.80 -50.89 -54.56
CA GLU A 274 -63.16 -51.44 -54.74
C GLU A 274 -64.21 -50.35 -55.02
N THR A 275 -65.11 -50.74 -55.91
CA THR A 275 -66.22 -50.06 -56.59
C THR A 275 -67.46 -49.79 -55.72
N GLY A 276 -68.28 -48.79 -56.09
CA GLY A 276 -69.71 -48.80 -55.74
C GLY A 276 -70.49 -47.51 -55.99
N LYS A 277 -71.18 -47.48 -57.15
CA LYS A 277 -72.40 -46.73 -57.55
C LYS A 277 -72.61 -45.27 -57.13
#